data_AF-A0A496UPZ4-F1
#
_entry.id   AF-A0A496UPZ4-F1
#
_cell.length_a   1.000
_cell.length_b   1.000
_cell.length_c   1.000
_cell.angle_alpha   90.00
_cell.angle_beta   90.00
_cell.angle_gamma   90.00
#
_symmetry.space_group_name_H-M   'P 1'
#
loop_
_entity.id
_entity.type
_entity.pdbx_description
1 polymer ?
#
loop_
_entity_poly.entity_id
_entity_poly.type
_entity_poly.pdbx_seq_one_letter_code
_entity_poly.pdbx_strand_id
1 'polypeptide(L)'
;MPGVNVGIDQGMLSLTESTNSAGKVSAYVACDKDVDVTVAKGARGEGGIVVGSETTFTIRSGLLTEDVVRRVQIEVPAGGLPEPTTTTTTQPACVDTDGGNVAYYEKGTVRDRHGRVFSDFCYGELLREHYCKTDETAGYKLHTCPYGCVDGRCIPRSETTTTTRPSFTTTTTTTLYQTVTTSSTTSTTRKTCVEGWVCKESYRTYVSQDCKDVTKQYCPLGCLSGECLTETTTTTSSITTTTEKHTLGEIKPCLTSEGEIGQTTWIDGRWSPCTVSCTTGDVRSCVTASGETGTQTCVGGVWKECSKEEIPLWMIILGATVILITILIIVLRQ
;
A
#
# COMPACT_ATOMS: atom_id res chain seq x y z
N MET A 1 -3.71 25.29 29.11
CA MET A 1 -5.12 25.66 28.85
C MET A 1 -5.86 24.36 28.57
N PRO A 2 -7.00 24.04 29.21
CA PRO A 2 -7.76 22.86 28.82
C PRO A 2 -8.37 23.11 27.43
N GLY A 3 -8.04 22.26 26.46
CA GLY A 3 -8.52 22.34 25.09
C GLY A 3 -9.98 21.91 24.99
N VAL A 4 -10.72 22.56 24.09
CA VAL A 4 -12.06 22.12 23.69
C VAL A 4 -11.89 20.90 22.79
N ASN A 5 -12.33 19.72 23.24
CA ASN A 5 -12.33 18.53 22.39
C ASN A 5 -13.57 18.54 21.50
N VAL A 6 -13.34 18.75 20.20
CA VAL A 6 -14.36 18.58 19.16
C VAL A 6 -14.13 17.21 18.52
N GLY A 7 -15.07 16.29 18.68
CA GLY A 7 -15.05 15.01 17.96
C GLY A 7 -15.65 15.20 16.57
N ILE A 8 -14.94 14.75 15.53
CA ILE A 8 -15.40 14.76 14.14
C ILE A 8 -15.17 13.35 13.58
N ASP A 9 -16.19 12.76 12.96
CA ASP A 9 -16.17 11.34 12.62
C ASP A 9 -15.37 11.04 11.34
N GLN A 10 -15.17 11.99 10.42
CA GLN A 10 -14.36 11.75 9.19
C GLN A 10 -13.70 13.04 8.66
N GLY A 11 -12.36 13.10 8.67
CA GLY A 11 -11.56 14.13 7.99
C GLY A 11 -10.40 14.68 8.83
N MET A 12 -9.24 14.90 8.19
CA MET A 12 -8.05 15.47 8.83
C MET A 12 -8.19 17.00 8.85
N LEU A 13 -8.40 17.60 10.02
CA LEU A 13 -8.60 19.05 10.18
C LEU A 13 -7.44 19.67 10.97
N SER A 14 -6.97 20.84 10.55
CA SER A 14 -5.99 21.63 11.30
C SER A 14 -6.71 22.70 12.11
N LEU A 15 -6.66 22.58 13.44
CA LEU A 15 -7.18 23.60 14.36
C LEU A 15 -6.04 24.56 14.70
N THR A 16 -6.22 25.84 14.40
CA THR A 16 -5.34 26.90 14.92
C THR A 16 -6.09 27.67 15.99
N GLU A 17 -5.69 27.51 17.23
CA GLU A 17 -6.20 28.33 18.33
C GLU A 17 -5.46 29.67 18.36
N SER A 18 -6.19 30.77 18.41
CA SER A 18 -5.66 32.10 18.73
C SER A 18 -6.47 32.69 19.86
N THR A 19 -5.78 33.00 20.97
CA THR A 19 -6.33 33.76 22.09
C THR A 19 -5.87 35.20 21.97
N ASN A 20 -6.81 36.14 21.97
CA ASN A 20 -6.48 37.55 22.10
C ASN A 20 -6.34 37.94 23.59
N SER A 21 -5.79 39.13 23.84
CA SER A 21 -5.59 39.69 25.19
C SER A 21 -6.88 39.87 26.01
N ALA A 22 -8.06 39.61 25.43
CA ALA A 22 -9.36 39.65 26.09
C ALA A 22 -9.93 38.26 26.42
N GLY A 23 -9.15 37.18 26.26
CA GLY A 23 -9.59 35.81 26.61
C GLY A 23 -10.60 35.18 25.64
N LYS A 24 -10.76 35.74 24.44
CA LYS A 24 -11.63 35.15 23.40
C LYS A 24 -10.87 34.04 22.66
N VAL A 25 -11.47 32.84 22.59
CA VAL A 25 -10.98 31.73 21.78
C VAL A 25 -11.73 31.75 20.44
N SER A 26 -10.99 31.81 19.34
CA SER A 26 -11.56 31.63 18.00
C SER A 26 -11.04 30.33 17.42
N ALA A 27 -11.94 29.48 16.92
CA ALA A 27 -11.58 28.28 16.17
C ALA A 27 -11.95 28.49 14.70
N TYR A 28 -11.03 28.09 13.81
CA TYR A 28 -11.24 28.11 12.37
C TYR A 28 -11.43 26.69 11.89
N VAL A 29 -12.51 26.46 11.14
CA VAL A 29 -12.83 25.17 10.54
C VAL A 29 -12.96 25.40 9.05
N ALA A 30 -12.02 24.87 8.27
CA ALA A 30 -12.09 24.85 6.82
C ALA A 30 -12.50 23.44 6.39
N CYS A 31 -13.62 23.32 5.66
CA CYS A 31 -14.14 22.04 5.18
C CYS A 31 -14.56 22.17 3.72
N ASP A 32 -14.15 21.21 2.89
CA ASP A 32 -14.57 21.09 1.48
C ASP A 32 -15.90 20.33 1.30
N LYS A 33 -16.46 19.81 2.40
CA LYS A 33 -17.71 19.03 2.43
C LYS A 33 -18.55 19.39 3.65
N ASP A 34 -19.81 18.99 3.65
CA ASP A 34 -20.72 19.09 4.79
C ASP A 34 -20.09 18.40 6.00
N VAL A 35 -19.98 19.12 7.11
CA VAL A 35 -19.46 18.58 8.38
C VAL A 35 -20.50 18.84 9.46
N ASP A 36 -20.93 17.76 10.11
CA ASP A 36 -21.71 17.85 11.34
C ASP A 36 -20.75 18.09 12.51
N VAL A 37 -20.91 19.22 13.18
CA VAL A 37 -20.12 19.56 14.37
C VAL A 37 -20.96 19.28 15.60
N THR A 38 -20.56 18.29 16.38
CA THR A 38 -21.19 17.95 17.66
C THR A 38 -20.39 18.56 18.79
N VAL A 39 -20.99 19.52 19.50
CA VAL A 39 -20.39 20.10 20.71
C VAL A 39 -20.87 19.28 21.91
N ALA A 40 -19.98 18.47 22.49
CA ALA A 40 -20.29 17.68 23.66
C ALA A 40 -20.42 18.56 24.92
N LYS A 41 -21.35 18.17 25.80
CA LYS A 41 -21.77 18.86 27.01
C LYS A 41 -20.61 19.17 27.98
N GLY A 42 -20.41 20.45 28.31
CA GLY A 42 -19.50 20.86 29.38
C GLY A 42 -19.89 22.20 30.01
N ALA A 43 -20.22 22.14 31.31
CA ALA A 43 -20.46 23.22 32.28
C ALA A 43 -21.84 23.94 32.31
N ARG A 44 -22.46 23.94 33.51
CA ARG A 44 -23.58 24.80 33.90
C ARG A 44 -22.99 26.07 34.54
N GLY A 45 -23.25 27.23 33.94
CA GLY A 45 -23.14 28.52 34.60
C GLY A 45 -24.54 29.07 34.89
N GLU A 46 -24.74 29.67 36.07
CA GLU A 46 -25.96 30.43 36.35
C GLU A 46 -25.92 31.74 35.54
N GLY A 47 -26.82 31.86 34.56
CA GLY A 47 -26.99 33.05 33.72
C GLY A 47 -26.40 32.93 32.32
N GLY A 48 -27.09 32.20 31.42
CA GLY A 48 -26.76 32.18 29.99
C GLY A 48 -27.14 30.88 29.29
N ILE A 49 -27.79 31.01 28.12
CA ILE A 49 -28.33 30.01 27.18
C ILE A 49 -28.17 28.54 27.62
N VAL A 50 -29.29 27.97 28.06
CA VAL A 50 -29.47 26.52 28.18
C VAL A 50 -29.59 25.96 26.76
N VAL A 51 -28.51 25.40 26.23
CA VAL A 51 -28.62 24.46 25.10
C VAL A 51 -29.04 23.12 25.70
N GLY A 52 -30.34 22.95 25.86
CA GLY A 52 -30.93 21.71 26.30
C GLY A 52 -30.92 20.71 25.15
N SER A 53 -30.32 19.54 25.38
CA SER A 53 -30.10 18.42 24.43
C SER A 53 -29.02 18.65 23.37
N GLU A 54 -28.40 17.54 22.93
CA GLU A 54 -27.39 17.52 21.86
C GLU A 54 -27.89 18.34 20.68
N THR A 55 -27.24 19.47 20.42
CA THR A 55 -27.61 20.32 19.30
C THR A 55 -26.58 20.09 18.21
N THR A 56 -26.96 19.27 17.25
CA THR A 56 -26.19 19.09 16.02
C THR A 56 -26.48 20.27 15.09
N PHE A 57 -25.45 21.00 14.69
CA PHE A 57 -25.56 22.00 13.64
C PHE A 57 -25.02 21.40 12.35
N THR A 58 -25.89 21.19 11.37
CA THR A 58 -25.47 20.78 10.03
C THR A 58 -25.14 22.03 9.21
N ILE A 59 -23.86 22.19 8.87
CA ILE A 59 -23.45 23.22 7.92
C ILE A 59 -23.54 22.60 6.52
N ARG A 60 -24.57 23.00 5.75
CA ARG A 60 -24.71 22.57 4.35
C ARG A 60 -23.85 23.43 3.43
N SER A 61 -23.02 22.76 2.63
CA SER A 61 -22.30 23.30 1.49
C SER A 61 -23.30 23.71 0.42
N GLY A 62 -23.70 24.97 0.47
CA GLY A 62 -24.54 25.60 -0.53
C GLY A 62 -24.01 26.99 -0.84
N LEU A 63 -23.27 27.09 -1.94
CA LEU A 63 -22.77 28.33 -2.55
C LEU A 63 -22.00 29.28 -1.60
N LEU A 64 -20.74 28.95 -1.34
CA LEU A 64 -19.76 29.94 -0.89
C LEU A 64 -18.87 30.29 -2.09
N THR A 65 -19.16 31.42 -2.73
CA THR A 65 -18.13 32.15 -3.50
C THR A 65 -17.02 32.57 -2.53
N GLU A 66 -15.76 32.61 -2.99
CA GLU A 66 -14.51 32.70 -2.19
C GLU A 66 -14.41 33.75 -1.06
N ASP A 67 -15.40 34.61 -0.82
CA ASP A 67 -15.27 35.79 0.04
C ASP A 67 -16.18 35.83 1.29
N VAL A 68 -16.79 34.71 1.72
CA VAL A 68 -17.64 34.74 2.92
C VAL A 68 -17.25 33.67 3.95
N VAL A 69 -16.14 33.91 4.65
CA VAL A 69 -15.89 33.30 5.97
C VAL A 69 -16.86 33.94 6.97
N ARG A 70 -18.01 33.31 7.21
CA ARG A 70 -18.91 33.75 8.29
C ARG A 70 -18.27 33.45 9.64
N ARG A 71 -17.94 34.50 10.39
CA ARG A 71 -17.51 34.40 11.79
C ARG A 71 -18.69 33.96 12.63
N VAL A 72 -18.62 32.77 13.21
CA VAL A 72 -19.49 32.41 14.34
C VAL A 72 -18.77 32.90 15.60
N GLN A 73 -19.23 34.02 16.16
CA GLN A 73 -18.76 34.48 17.47
C GLN A 73 -19.60 33.81 18.55
N ILE A 74 -18.99 32.90 19.30
CA ILE A 74 -19.59 32.35 20.51
C ILE A 74 -19.12 33.23 21.67
N GLU A 75 -20.02 34.07 22.18
CA GLU A 75 -19.75 34.88 23.36
C GLU A 75 -20.05 34.05 24.61
N VAL A 76 -18.99 33.58 25.28
CA VAL A 76 -19.13 32.93 26.59
C VAL A 76 -19.00 34.03 27.66
N PRO A 77 -20.01 34.21 28.54
CA PRO A 77 -19.95 35.22 29.59
C PRO A 77 -18.79 34.92 30.54
N ALA A 78 -18.09 35.98 30.96
CA ALA A 78 -16.98 35.94 31.90
C ALA A 78 -17.46 35.65 33.33
N GLY A 79 -18.06 34.48 33.55
CA GLY A 79 -18.32 33.91 34.87
C GLY A 79 -17.11 33.07 35.27
N GLY A 80 -16.62 33.29 36.50
CA GLY A 80 -15.35 32.77 37.01
C GLY A 80 -15.04 31.32 36.62
N LEU A 81 -13.82 31.12 36.11
CA LEU A 81 -13.27 29.81 35.79
C LEU A 81 -13.41 28.91 37.04
N PRO A 82 -14.17 27.80 36.99
CA PRO A 82 -13.99 26.76 37.99
C PRO A 82 -12.55 26.27 37.90
N GLU A 83 -11.92 26.17 39.07
CA GLU A 83 -10.58 25.60 39.25
C GLU A 83 -10.47 24.31 38.44
N PRO A 84 -9.38 24.13 37.65
CA PRO A 84 -9.27 23.01 36.71
C PRO A 84 -9.44 21.71 37.47
N THR A 85 -10.61 21.10 37.31
CA THR A 85 -10.87 19.77 37.85
C THR A 85 -10.03 18.83 37.01
N THR A 86 -8.92 18.39 37.58
CA THR A 86 -8.03 17.38 37.00
C THR A 86 -8.85 16.12 36.80
N THR A 87 -9.42 15.94 35.63
CA THR A 87 -10.00 14.67 35.21
C THR A 87 -8.85 13.71 35.16
N THR A 88 -8.68 12.93 36.24
CA THR A 88 -7.75 11.81 36.29
C THR A 88 -8.23 10.80 35.25
N THR A 89 -7.82 11.01 34.00
CA THR A 89 -8.01 10.05 32.91
C THR A 89 -7.34 8.78 33.38
N THR A 90 -8.15 7.85 33.87
CA THR A 90 -7.70 6.55 34.32
C THR A 90 -6.94 5.94 33.15
N GLN A 91 -5.61 5.86 33.28
CA GLN A 91 -4.74 5.36 32.23
C GLN A 91 -5.30 3.99 31.81
N PRO A 92 -5.47 3.72 30.50
CA PRO A 92 -6.07 2.46 30.08
C PRO A 92 -5.26 1.31 30.64
N ALA A 93 -5.88 0.47 31.45
CA ALA A 93 -5.27 -0.76 31.92
C ALA A 93 -4.82 -1.58 30.70
N CYS A 94 -3.78 -2.41 30.90
CA CYS A 94 -3.36 -3.33 29.84
C CYS A 94 -4.53 -4.24 29.45
N VAL A 95 -4.80 -4.34 28.15
CA VAL A 95 -5.86 -5.18 27.58
C VAL A 95 -5.24 -6.25 26.71
N ASP A 96 -5.65 -7.49 26.94
CA ASP A 96 -5.23 -8.67 26.20
C ASP A 96 -6.46 -9.31 25.53
N THR A 97 -6.44 -9.48 24.21
CA THR A 97 -7.67 -9.85 23.47
C THR A 97 -8.08 -11.31 23.59
N ASP A 98 -7.16 -12.20 23.95
CA ASP A 98 -7.38 -13.65 24.05
C ASP A 98 -7.30 -14.17 25.51
N GLY A 99 -7.14 -13.27 26.48
CA GLY A 99 -7.00 -13.63 27.89
C GLY A 99 -5.57 -13.97 28.32
N GLY A 100 -4.59 -13.77 27.45
CA GLY A 100 -3.15 -13.83 27.75
C GLY A 100 -2.59 -15.24 27.87
N ASN A 101 -1.67 -15.44 28.83
CA ASN A 101 -0.72 -16.57 29.02
C ASN A 101 -1.16 -18.03 28.76
N VAL A 102 -2.43 -18.30 28.48
CA VAL A 102 -3.02 -19.62 28.28
C VAL A 102 -3.63 -19.82 26.88
N ALA A 103 -3.69 -18.80 26.04
CA ALA A 103 -4.46 -18.80 24.79
C ALA A 103 -3.65 -19.13 23.53
N TYR A 104 -2.71 -20.08 23.62
CA TYR A 104 -1.78 -20.42 22.52
C TYR A 104 -2.42 -20.83 21.17
N TYR A 105 -3.71 -21.13 21.13
CA TYR A 105 -4.43 -21.59 19.92
C TYR A 105 -5.31 -20.52 19.28
N GLU A 106 -5.36 -19.33 19.87
CA GLU A 106 -6.02 -18.15 19.31
C GLU A 106 -4.94 -17.10 19.06
N LYS A 107 -5.16 -16.19 18.11
CA LYS A 107 -4.21 -15.10 17.88
C LYS A 107 -4.59 -13.93 18.77
N GLY A 108 -3.70 -13.53 19.65
CA GLY A 108 -3.88 -12.40 20.56
C GLY A 108 -3.25 -11.11 20.08
N THR A 109 -3.70 -10.04 20.74
CA THR A 109 -3.08 -8.72 20.72
C THR A 109 -3.12 -8.12 22.12
N VAL A 110 -2.01 -7.53 22.54
CA VAL A 110 -1.84 -6.85 23.81
C VAL A 110 -1.73 -5.36 23.56
N ARG A 111 -2.58 -4.56 24.21
CA ARG A 111 -2.43 -3.11 24.31
C ARG A 111 -2.01 -2.73 25.73
N ASP A 112 -0.80 -2.19 25.88
CA ASP A 112 -0.27 -1.83 27.20
C ASP A 112 -0.77 -0.48 27.73
N ARG A 113 -0.41 -0.12 28.98
CA ARG A 113 -0.80 1.15 29.60
C ARG A 113 -0.30 2.42 28.88
N HIS A 114 0.68 2.27 28.00
CA HIS A 114 1.21 3.37 27.18
C HIS A 114 0.54 3.42 25.80
N GLY A 115 -0.45 2.57 25.53
CA GLY A 115 -1.16 2.48 24.25
C GLY A 115 -0.38 1.74 23.16
N ARG A 116 0.72 1.06 23.49
CA ARG A 116 1.49 0.27 22.52
C ARG A 116 0.80 -1.06 22.27
N VAL A 117 0.69 -1.44 21.01
CA VAL A 117 0.03 -2.69 20.58
C VAL A 117 1.08 -3.71 20.15
N PHE A 118 0.95 -4.93 20.66
CA PHE A 118 1.79 -6.07 20.33
C PHE A 118 0.89 -7.22 19.87
N SER A 119 1.29 -7.94 18.82
CA SER A 119 0.51 -9.06 18.28
C SER A 119 1.35 -10.33 18.33
N ASP A 120 0.68 -11.47 18.50
CA ASP A 120 1.35 -12.75 18.50
C ASP A 120 1.84 -13.12 17.11
N PHE A 121 2.98 -13.80 17.09
CA PHE A 121 3.60 -14.22 15.84
C PHE A 121 4.41 -15.50 15.99
N CYS A 122 4.54 -16.20 14.87
CA CYS A 122 5.28 -17.45 14.77
C CYS A 122 6.73 -17.21 14.34
N TYR A 123 7.65 -17.94 14.96
CA TYR A 123 9.05 -18.06 14.57
C TYR A 123 9.38 -19.55 14.38
N GLY A 124 9.06 -20.07 13.20
CA GLY A 124 9.06 -21.51 12.95
C GLY A 124 7.96 -22.20 13.76
N GLU A 125 8.33 -23.17 14.60
CA GLU A 125 7.40 -23.87 15.50
C GLU A 125 7.21 -23.15 16.85
N LEU A 126 7.90 -22.03 17.08
CA LEU A 126 7.79 -21.25 18.31
C LEU A 126 6.75 -20.14 18.13
N LEU A 127 5.75 -20.10 19.01
CA LEU A 127 4.85 -18.97 19.19
C LEU A 127 5.47 -17.97 20.17
N ARG A 128 5.61 -16.70 19.75
CA ARG A 128 5.82 -15.60 20.68
C ARG A 128 4.46 -15.04 21.09
N GLU A 129 4.03 -15.48 22.26
CA GLU A 129 2.79 -15.07 22.93
C GLU A 129 3.05 -13.77 23.71
N HIS A 130 2.32 -12.70 23.42
CA HIS A 130 2.31 -11.51 24.25
C HIS A 130 1.27 -11.64 25.35
N TYR A 131 1.53 -11.02 26.50
CA TYR A 131 0.55 -10.98 27.57
C TYR A 131 0.63 -9.70 28.40
N CYS A 132 -0.45 -9.35 29.09
CA CYS A 132 -0.45 -8.28 30.08
C CYS A 132 0.26 -8.69 31.38
N LYS A 133 1.32 -7.96 31.77
CA LYS A 133 1.99 -8.12 33.07
C LYS A 133 1.22 -7.43 34.20
N THR A 134 1.59 -7.76 35.44
CA THR A 134 1.06 -7.13 36.66
C THR A 134 1.35 -5.64 36.78
N ASP A 135 2.38 -5.12 36.09
CA ASP A 135 2.71 -3.70 36.02
C ASP A 135 2.00 -2.95 34.87
N GLU A 136 1.01 -3.61 34.24
CA GLU A 136 0.23 -3.13 33.10
C GLU A 136 1.08 -2.87 31.84
N THR A 137 2.28 -3.45 31.76
CA THR A 137 3.09 -3.47 30.54
C THR A 137 2.92 -4.77 29.77
N ALA A 138 3.21 -4.74 28.47
CA ALA A 138 3.26 -5.96 27.67
C ALA A 138 4.50 -6.80 28.02
N GLY A 139 4.29 -8.10 28.20
CA GLY A 139 5.32 -9.13 28.25
C GLY A 139 5.23 -10.06 27.05
N TYR A 140 6.18 -10.98 26.94
CA TYR A 140 6.05 -12.10 26.01
C TYR A 140 6.62 -13.39 26.60
N LYS A 141 6.14 -14.53 26.08
CA LYS A 141 6.61 -15.88 26.38
C LYS A 141 6.83 -16.61 25.05
N LEU A 142 7.86 -17.45 25.00
CA LEU A 142 8.04 -18.38 23.88
C LEU A 142 7.37 -19.71 24.24
N HIS A 143 6.51 -20.19 23.36
CA HIS A 143 5.84 -21.48 23.49
C HIS A 143 6.09 -22.33 22.26
N THR A 144 6.51 -23.59 22.43
CA THR A 144 6.70 -24.52 21.32
C THR A 144 5.37 -25.15 20.94
N CYS A 145 4.87 -24.86 19.74
CA CYS A 145 3.62 -25.42 19.26
C CYS A 145 3.80 -26.88 18.83
N PRO A 146 3.05 -27.84 19.40
CA PRO A 146 3.25 -29.28 19.17
C PRO A 146 2.95 -29.73 17.74
N TYR A 147 2.14 -28.97 17.00
CA TYR A 147 1.74 -29.25 15.62
C TYR A 147 2.11 -28.13 14.65
N GLY A 148 3.06 -27.28 15.03
CA GLY A 148 3.45 -26.10 14.28
C GLY A 148 2.68 -24.84 14.68
N CYS A 149 3.27 -23.70 14.33
CA CYS A 149 2.71 -22.37 14.55
C CYS A 149 2.33 -21.77 13.19
N VAL A 150 1.12 -21.23 13.08
CA VAL A 150 0.63 -20.56 11.87
C VAL A 150 -0.10 -19.26 12.27
N ASP A 151 0.15 -18.18 11.55
CA ASP A 151 -0.52 -16.87 11.72
C ASP A 151 -0.53 -16.25 13.12
N GLY A 152 0.41 -16.65 13.98
CA GLY A 152 0.49 -16.17 15.37
C GLY A 152 -0.35 -16.98 16.35
N ARG A 153 -0.60 -18.25 16.05
CA ARG A 153 -1.21 -19.24 16.97
C ARG A 153 -0.69 -20.64 16.70
N CYS A 154 -0.82 -21.54 17.67
CA CYS A 154 -0.54 -22.95 17.51
C CYS A 154 -1.67 -23.65 16.76
N ILE A 155 -1.31 -24.67 15.97
CA ILE A 155 -2.28 -25.54 15.30
C ILE A 155 -2.84 -26.54 16.33
N PRO A 156 -4.17 -26.62 16.55
CA PRO A 156 -4.77 -27.61 17.42
C PRO A 156 -4.72 -29.00 16.78
N ARG A 157 -4.68 -30.05 17.62
CA ARG A 157 -4.61 -31.45 17.18
C ARG A 157 -5.71 -31.85 16.19
N SER A 158 -6.89 -31.26 16.31
CA SER A 158 -8.06 -31.54 15.46
C SER A 158 -7.89 -31.05 14.03
N GLU A 159 -7.16 -29.96 13.83
CA GLU A 159 -6.87 -29.43 12.49
C GLU A 159 -5.85 -30.30 11.76
N THR A 160 -4.93 -30.91 12.50
CA THR A 160 -3.90 -31.79 11.93
C THR A 160 -4.48 -33.07 11.31
N THR A 161 -5.68 -33.49 11.74
CA THR A 161 -6.33 -34.73 11.25
C THR A 161 -7.13 -34.57 9.96
N THR A 162 -7.43 -33.34 9.53
CA THR A 162 -8.26 -33.11 8.33
C THR A 162 -7.44 -32.85 7.08
N THR A 163 -6.11 -32.79 7.19
CA THR A 163 -5.21 -32.92 6.05
C THR A 163 -5.17 -34.39 5.63
N THR A 164 -6.28 -34.85 5.05
CA THR A 164 -6.26 -35.93 4.08
C THR A 164 -5.36 -35.42 2.98
N ARG A 165 -4.06 -35.73 3.10
CA ARG A 165 -2.98 -35.44 2.17
C ARG A 165 -3.57 -35.17 0.80
N PRO A 166 -3.80 -33.91 0.38
CA PRO A 166 -3.91 -33.65 -1.04
C PRO A 166 -2.59 -34.19 -1.55
N SER A 167 -2.67 -35.24 -2.37
CA SER A 167 -1.54 -35.70 -3.12
C SER A 167 -1.07 -34.46 -3.85
N PHE A 168 -0.03 -33.82 -3.32
CA PHE A 168 0.77 -32.84 -4.04
C PHE A 168 1.30 -33.65 -5.21
N THR A 169 0.53 -33.71 -6.29
CA THR A 169 1.08 -33.96 -7.59
C THR A 169 1.98 -32.76 -7.77
N THR A 170 3.27 -32.97 -7.55
CA THR A 170 4.33 -32.06 -7.90
C THR A 170 4.18 -31.83 -9.40
N THR A 171 3.30 -30.91 -9.79
CA THR A 171 3.39 -30.26 -11.08
C THR A 171 4.65 -29.45 -10.95
N THR A 172 5.74 -30.05 -11.41
CA THR A 172 6.98 -29.38 -11.71
C THR A 172 6.66 -28.34 -12.76
N THR A 173 6.10 -27.21 -12.32
CA THR A 173 6.14 -25.99 -13.09
C THR A 173 7.60 -25.63 -13.08
N THR A 174 8.29 -26.04 -14.14
CA THR A 174 9.61 -25.54 -14.50
C THR A 174 9.44 -24.05 -14.75
N THR A 175 9.40 -23.27 -13.67
CA THR A 175 9.64 -21.85 -13.72
C THR A 175 11.09 -21.75 -14.16
N LEU A 176 11.28 -21.48 -15.46
CA LEU A 176 12.55 -21.00 -15.98
C LEU A 176 12.84 -19.70 -15.24
N TYR A 177 13.53 -19.82 -14.10
CA TYR A 177 14.30 -18.73 -13.55
C TYR A 177 15.33 -18.41 -14.63
N GLN A 178 15.05 -17.37 -15.43
CA GLN A 178 16.14 -16.64 -16.04
C GLN A 178 16.95 -16.09 -14.87
N THR A 179 18.08 -16.73 -14.62
CA THR A 179 19.19 -16.15 -13.88
C THR A 179 19.57 -14.88 -14.63
N VAL A 180 18.99 -13.75 -14.23
CA VAL A 180 19.54 -12.45 -14.55
C VAL A 180 20.85 -12.39 -13.78
N THR A 181 21.92 -12.84 -14.42
CA THR A 181 23.28 -12.64 -13.96
C THR A 181 23.58 -11.14 -14.10
N THR A 182 23.15 -10.35 -13.13
CA THR A 182 23.69 -9.01 -12.92
C THR A 182 25.15 -9.18 -12.53
N SER A 183 26.03 -9.12 -13.52
CA SER A 183 27.46 -8.93 -13.35
C SER A 183 27.67 -7.66 -12.54
N SER A 184 27.87 -7.82 -11.23
CA SER A 184 28.23 -6.73 -10.33
C SER A 184 29.67 -6.32 -10.66
N THR A 185 29.82 -5.40 -11.60
CA THR A 185 31.02 -4.60 -11.70
C THR A 185 31.09 -3.76 -10.42
N THR A 186 32.12 -4.00 -9.62
CA THR A 186 32.53 -3.19 -8.47
C THR A 186 33.00 -1.82 -8.97
N SER A 187 32.03 -1.02 -9.41
CA SER A 187 32.17 0.41 -9.62
C SER A 187 31.81 1.09 -8.31
N THR A 188 32.73 1.88 -7.77
CA THR A 188 32.55 2.74 -6.61
C THR A 188 31.60 3.90 -6.96
N THR A 189 30.36 3.57 -7.31
CA THR A 189 29.31 4.55 -7.61
C THR A 189 28.54 4.84 -6.34
N ARG A 190 28.28 6.12 -6.05
CA ARG A 190 27.43 6.55 -4.92
C ARG A 190 26.13 5.77 -4.98
N LYS A 191 25.84 5.03 -3.91
CA LYS A 191 24.59 4.27 -3.74
C LYS A 191 23.43 5.27 -3.72
N THR A 192 22.73 5.43 -4.83
CA THR A 192 21.48 6.19 -4.91
C THR A 192 20.38 5.32 -4.33
N CYS A 193 19.80 5.76 -3.23
CA CYS A 193 18.63 5.12 -2.65
C CYS A 193 17.38 5.73 -3.27
N VAL A 194 16.46 4.87 -3.68
CA VAL A 194 15.13 5.27 -4.12
C VAL A 194 14.24 5.25 -2.88
N GLU A 195 13.61 6.37 -2.59
CA GLU A 195 12.64 6.46 -1.49
C GLU A 195 11.43 5.58 -1.79
N GLY A 196 11.02 4.74 -0.83
CA GLY A 196 9.85 3.88 -0.98
C GLY A 196 9.89 2.61 -0.14
N TRP A 197 8.84 1.80 -0.30
CA TRP A 197 8.75 0.49 0.35
C TRP A 197 9.56 -0.56 -0.40
N VAL A 198 10.41 -1.29 0.32
CA VAL A 198 11.24 -2.37 -0.21
C VAL A 198 10.98 -3.64 0.59
N CYS A 199 10.83 -4.76 -0.11
CA CYS A 199 10.68 -6.06 0.53
C CYS A 199 12.02 -6.57 1.07
N LYS A 200 12.03 -6.97 2.33
CA LYS A 200 13.11 -7.73 2.97
C LYS A 200 12.47 -8.93 3.65
N GLU A 201 12.57 -10.09 3.02
CA GLU A 201 11.98 -11.35 3.52
C GLU A 201 10.47 -11.22 3.75
N SER A 202 9.99 -11.51 4.96
CA SER A 202 8.58 -11.40 5.39
C SER A 202 8.19 -9.99 5.85
N TYR A 203 9.01 -8.97 5.57
CA TYR A 203 8.74 -7.58 5.95
C TYR A 203 8.83 -6.67 4.74
N ARG A 204 8.04 -5.60 4.74
CA ARG A 204 8.32 -4.41 3.94
C ARG A 204 8.94 -3.34 4.82
N THR A 205 9.96 -2.67 4.31
CA THR A 205 10.65 -1.59 5.00
C THR A 205 10.59 -0.33 4.16
N TYR A 206 10.19 0.80 4.75
CA TYR A 206 10.26 2.09 4.09
C TYR A 206 11.70 2.61 4.18
N VAL A 207 12.32 2.82 3.02
CA VAL A 207 13.66 3.39 2.89
C VAL A 207 13.50 4.88 2.59
N SER A 208 14.02 5.75 3.45
CA SER A 208 14.02 7.20 3.20
C SER A 208 15.10 7.60 2.19
N GLN A 209 15.06 8.86 1.75
CA GLN A 209 16.09 9.46 0.87
C GLN A 209 17.52 9.33 1.44
N ASP A 210 17.67 9.26 2.77
CA ASP A 210 18.95 9.07 3.45
C ASP A 210 19.42 7.60 3.50
N CYS A 211 18.77 6.69 2.78
CA CYS A 211 19.03 5.24 2.80
C CYS A 211 18.81 4.57 4.16
N LYS A 212 18.04 5.19 5.06
CA LYS A 212 17.76 4.64 6.38
C LYS A 212 16.42 3.91 6.36
N ASP A 213 16.42 2.72 6.95
CA ASP A 213 15.21 1.95 7.22
C ASP A 213 14.42 2.69 8.32
N VAL A 214 13.31 3.35 7.97
CA VAL A 214 12.56 4.20 8.92
C VAL A 214 11.40 3.45 9.55
N THR A 215 10.78 2.54 8.81
CA THR A 215 9.56 1.85 9.26
C THR A 215 9.55 0.43 8.72
N LYS A 216 9.29 -0.55 9.59
CA LYS A 216 9.13 -1.96 9.23
C LYS A 216 7.69 -2.37 9.44
N GLN A 217 7.12 -3.05 8.46
CA GLN A 217 5.79 -3.65 8.54
C GLN A 217 5.90 -5.12 8.17
N TYR A 218 5.40 -5.99 9.05
CA TYR A 218 5.35 -7.41 8.79
C TYR A 218 4.27 -7.72 7.75
N CYS A 219 4.62 -8.55 6.77
CA CYS A 219 3.72 -9.01 5.73
C CYS A 219 3.46 -10.52 5.94
N PRO A 220 2.29 -10.92 6.47
CA PRO A 220 2.03 -12.29 6.89
C PRO A 220 2.15 -13.32 5.75
N LEU A 221 1.82 -12.91 4.52
CA LEU A 221 1.92 -13.78 3.34
C LEU A 221 3.16 -13.49 2.48
N GLY A 222 4.11 -12.71 2.98
CA GLY A 222 5.27 -12.26 2.23
C GLY A 222 5.06 -10.89 1.56
N CYS A 223 6.12 -10.38 0.96
CA CYS A 223 6.17 -9.07 0.33
C CYS A 223 6.61 -9.21 -1.13
N LEU A 224 5.94 -8.51 -2.04
CA LEU A 224 6.33 -8.40 -3.45
C LEU A 224 6.30 -6.94 -3.88
N SER A 225 7.40 -6.46 -4.47
CA SER A 225 7.51 -5.10 -5.03
C SER A 225 7.15 -3.95 -4.07
N GLY A 226 7.45 -4.11 -2.77
CA GLY A 226 7.15 -3.10 -1.74
C GLY A 226 5.76 -3.22 -1.10
N GLU A 227 4.93 -4.16 -1.56
CA GLU A 227 3.59 -4.38 -1.01
C GLU A 227 3.51 -5.71 -0.26
N CYS A 228 2.76 -5.71 0.84
CA CYS A 228 2.43 -6.96 1.53
C CYS A 228 1.42 -7.73 0.69
N LEU A 229 1.70 -9.01 0.45
CA LEU A 229 0.72 -9.92 -0.12
C LEU A 229 -0.45 -10.01 0.86
N THR A 230 -1.65 -9.74 0.36
CA THR A 230 -2.90 -9.96 1.10
C THR A 230 -3.47 -11.29 0.67
N GLU A 231 -4.25 -11.96 1.53
CA GLU A 231 -4.97 -13.16 1.10
C GLU A 231 -5.84 -12.69 -0.05
N THR A 232 -5.53 -13.13 -1.27
CA THR A 232 -6.45 -12.96 -2.38
C THR A 232 -7.73 -13.55 -1.86
N THR A 233 -8.73 -12.70 -1.62
CA THR A 233 -10.05 -13.16 -1.21
C THR A 233 -10.49 -14.03 -2.35
N THR A 234 -10.26 -15.33 -2.20
CA THR A 234 -10.86 -16.35 -3.03
C THR A 234 -12.30 -16.25 -2.60
N THR A 235 -12.99 -15.30 -3.24
CA THR A 235 -14.42 -15.25 -3.25
C THR A 235 -14.76 -16.62 -3.78
N THR A 236 -15.14 -17.51 -2.87
CA THR A 236 -15.84 -18.72 -3.20
C THR A 236 -17.20 -18.21 -3.67
N SER A 237 -17.20 -17.65 -4.88
CA SER A 237 -18.36 -17.63 -5.72
C SER A 237 -18.67 -19.09 -5.87
N SER A 238 -19.71 -19.55 -5.18
CA SER A 238 -20.48 -20.68 -5.66
C SER A 238 -20.66 -20.43 -7.16
N ILE A 239 -19.93 -21.21 -7.98
CA ILE A 239 -20.06 -21.18 -9.42
C ILE A 239 -21.47 -21.69 -9.69
N THR A 240 -22.41 -20.76 -9.69
CA THR A 240 -23.59 -20.89 -10.50
C THR A 240 -23.07 -20.69 -11.90
N THR A 241 -23.02 -21.75 -12.70
CA THR A 241 -22.67 -21.73 -14.12
C THR A 241 -23.70 -20.90 -14.86
N THR A 242 -23.64 -19.58 -14.74
CA THR A 242 -24.22 -18.68 -15.73
C THR A 242 -23.27 -18.70 -16.92
N THR A 243 -23.70 -19.41 -17.96
CA THR A 243 -23.09 -19.35 -19.29
C THR A 243 -23.19 -17.92 -19.80
N GLU A 244 -22.18 -17.09 -19.52
CA GLU A 244 -22.00 -15.85 -20.28
C GLU A 244 -21.72 -16.24 -21.73
N LYS A 245 -22.63 -15.88 -22.62
CA LYS A 245 -22.44 -16.04 -24.06
C LYS A 245 -21.50 -14.94 -24.54
N HIS A 246 -20.25 -15.30 -24.78
CA HIS A 246 -19.34 -14.44 -25.53
C HIS A 246 -19.58 -14.57 -27.03
N THR A 247 -19.59 -13.45 -27.73
CA THR A 247 -19.62 -13.42 -29.19
C THR A 247 -18.22 -13.48 -29.76
N LEU A 248 -18.02 -14.23 -30.84
CA LEU A 248 -16.75 -14.24 -31.58
C LEU A 248 -16.36 -12.80 -31.95
N GLY A 249 -15.16 -12.37 -31.54
CA GLY A 249 -14.68 -11.00 -31.77
C GLY A 249 -15.00 -9.99 -30.66
N GLU A 250 -15.57 -10.41 -29.52
CA GLU A 250 -15.74 -9.53 -28.36
C GLU A 250 -14.37 -9.03 -27.86
N ILE A 251 -14.24 -7.71 -27.64
CA ILE A 251 -13.01 -7.05 -27.19
C ILE A 251 -13.19 -6.59 -25.75
N LYS A 252 -12.23 -6.90 -24.87
CA LYS A 252 -12.15 -6.37 -23.50
C LYS A 252 -10.80 -5.71 -23.21
N PRO A 253 -10.77 -4.66 -22.38
CA PRO A 253 -9.52 -4.10 -21.89
C PRO A 253 -8.79 -5.11 -20.99
N CYS A 254 -7.47 -5.10 -21.01
CA CYS A 254 -6.61 -5.92 -20.18
C CYS A 254 -5.33 -5.15 -19.81
N LEU A 255 -4.62 -5.60 -18.76
CA LEU A 255 -3.29 -5.08 -18.42
C LEU A 255 -2.21 -6.05 -18.92
N THR A 256 -1.16 -5.53 -19.55
CA THR A 256 0.04 -6.32 -19.87
C THR A 256 0.90 -6.57 -18.62
N SER A 257 1.86 -7.49 -18.72
CA SER A 257 2.86 -7.70 -17.66
C SER A 257 3.73 -6.47 -17.38
N GLU A 258 3.74 -5.51 -18.30
CA GLU A 258 4.48 -4.24 -18.19
C GLU A 258 3.61 -3.11 -17.62
N GLY A 259 2.34 -3.39 -17.29
CA GLY A 259 1.40 -2.41 -16.72
C GLY A 259 0.72 -1.52 -17.76
N GLU A 260 0.86 -1.81 -19.06
CA GLU A 260 0.21 -1.06 -20.13
C GLU A 260 -1.23 -1.55 -20.34
N ILE A 261 -2.13 -0.62 -20.68
CA ILE A 261 -3.52 -0.96 -21.03
C ILE A 261 -3.54 -1.49 -22.47
N GLY A 262 -3.94 -2.75 -22.63
CA GLY A 262 -4.12 -3.41 -23.92
C GLY A 262 -5.56 -3.87 -24.15
N GLN A 263 -5.75 -4.62 -25.22
CA GLN A 263 -7.00 -5.26 -25.59
C GLN A 263 -6.80 -6.76 -25.80
N THR A 264 -7.81 -7.54 -25.41
CA THR A 264 -7.92 -8.98 -25.68
C THR A 264 -9.21 -9.25 -26.45
N THR A 265 -9.18 -10.22 -27.35
CA THR A 265 -10.31 -10.59 -28.21
C THR A 265 -10.72 -12.04 -27.94
N TRP A 266 -12.02 -12.30 -27.85
CA TRP A 266 -12.55 -13.66 -27.72
C TRP A 266 -12.56 -14.38 -29.08
N ILE A 267 -11.73 -15.41 -29.22
CA ILE A 267 -11.57 -16.22 -30.44
C ILE A 267 -11.60 -17.69 -30.04
N ASP A 268 -12.45 -18.49 -30.69
CA ASP A 268 -12.54 -19.95 -30.52
C ASP A 268 -12.68 -20.44 -29.06
N GLY A 269 -13.46 -19.72 -28.25
CA GLY A 269 -13.73 -20.10 -26.86
C GLY A 269 -12.63 -19.69 -25.87
N ARG A 270 -11.71 -18.80 -26.27
CA ARG A 270 -10.64 -18.28 -25.41
C ARG A 270 -10.37 -16.80 -25.66
N TRP A 271 -9.97 -16.07 -24.63
CA TRP A 271 -9.39 -14.73 -24.74
C TRP A 271 -7.98 -14.80 -25.35
N SER A 272 -7.69 -13.95 -26.33
CA SER A 272 -6.34 -13.78 -26.90
C SER A 272 -5.37 -13.18 -25.87
N PRO A 273 -4.05 -13.29 -26.06
CA PRO A 273 -3.10 -12.51 -25.27
C PRO A 273 -3.41 -11.02 -25.33
N CYS A 274 -3.12 -10.31 -24.24
CA CYS A 274 -3.31 -8.86 -24.17
C CYS A 274 -2.36 -8.17 -25.16
N THR A 275 -2.89 -7.39 -26.10
CA THR A 275 -2.11 -6.68 -27.11
C THR A 275 -2.29 -5.17 -26.96
N VAL A 276 -1.19 -4.43 -27.00
CA VAL A 276 -1.21 -2.96 -26.98
C VAL A 276 -1.41 -2.48 -28.41
N SER A 277 -2.47 -1.71 -28.64
CA SER A 277 -2.74 -1.10 -29.95
C SER A 277 -1.61 -0.15 -30.32
N CYS A 278 -1.17 -0.19 -31.57
CA CYS A 278 -0.17 0.73 -32.11
C CYS A 278 -0.69 1.45 -33.35
N THR A 279 -0.10 2.59 -33.68
CA THR A 279 -0.38 3.32 -34.92
C THR A 279 0.55 2.84 -36.04
N THR A 280 0.02 2.71 -37.27
CA THR A 280 0.82 2.24 -38.41
C THR A 280 2.01 3.18 -38.61
N GLY A 281 3.23 2.64 -38.59
CA GLY A 281 4.47 3.40 -38.67
C GLY A 281 5.20 3.57 -37.32
N ASP A 282 4.58 3.22 -36.19
CA ASP A 282 5.27 3.20 -34.90
C ASP A 282 6.39 2.16 -34.91
N VAL A 283 7.54 2.53 -34.34
CA VAL A 283 8.70 1.66 -34.18
C VAL A 283 9.07 1.60 -32.70
N ARG A 284 9.31 0.40 -32.18
CA ARG A 284 9.83 0.20 -30.82
C ARG A 284 10.98 -0.79 -30.80
N SER A 285 11.88 -0.63 -29.84
CA SER A 285 12.92 -1.61 -29.55
C SER A 285 12.29 -2.87 -28.97
N CYS A 286 12.83 -4.03 -29.35
CA CYS A 286 12.40 -5.33 -28.86
C CYS A 286 13.62 -6.22 -28.58
N VAL A 287 13.43 -7.26 -27.76
CA VAL A 287 14.43 -8.30 -27.53
C VAL A 287 13.84 -9.63 -27.98
N THR A 288 14.55 -10.35 -28.85
CA THR A 288 14.13 -11.68 -29.32
C THR A 288 14.26 -12.72 -28.21
N ALA A 289 13.65 -13.89 -28.39
CA ALA A 289 13.81 -15.01 -27.45
C ALA A 289 15.27 -15.47 -27.29
N SER A 290 16.14 -15.17 -28.25
CA SER A 290 17.59 -15.45 -28.18
C SER A 290 18.40 -14.34 -27.47
N GLY A 291 17.75 -13.28 -26.99
CA GLY A 291 18.40 -12.16 -26.31
C GLY A 291 19.00 -11.11 -27.25
N GLU A 292 18.70 -11.15 -28.55
CA GLU A 292 19.17 -10.14 -29.51
C GLU A 292 18.24 -8.93 -29.50
N THR A 293 18.80 -7.72 -29.54
CA THR A 293 18.04 -6.49 -29.73
C THR A 293 17.61 -6.33 -31.19
N GLY A 294 16.36 -5.96 -31.43
CA GLY A 294 15.82 -5.62 -32.75
C GLY A 294 14.78 -4.49 -32.69
N THR A 295 14.08 -4.29 -33.81
CA THR A 295 12.98 -3.33 -33.90
C THR A 295 11.68 -4.04 -34.30
N GLN A 296 10.56 -3.64 -33.69
CA GLN A 296 9.22 -3.99 -34.15
C GLN A 296 8.61 -2.77 -34.83
N THR A 297 7.98 -2.99 -35.98
CA THR A 297 7.19 -1.97 -36.67
C THR A 297 5.71 -2.33 -36.57
N CYS A 298 4.87 -1.34 -36.31
CA CYS A 298 3.44 -1.50 -36.32
C CYS A 298 2.89 -1.42 -37.75
N VAL A 299 2.18 -2.46 -38.20
CA VAL A 299 1.54 -2.50 -39.52
C VAL A 299 0.09 -2.90 -39.36
N GLY A 300 -0.83 -1.98 -39.66
CA GLY A 300 -2.28 -2.24 -39.57
C GLY A 300 -2.78 -2.39 -38.12
N GLY A 301 -2.17 -1.69 -37.17
CA GLY A 301 -2.58 -1.74 -35.75
C GLY A 301 -1.99 -2.90 -34.96
N VAL A 302 -1.14 -3.72 -35.58
CA VAL A 302 -0.52 -4.89 -34.97
C VAL A 302 1.00 -4.79 -35.06
N TRP A 303 1.67 -5.01 -33.93
CA TRP A 303 3.13 -5.15 -33.90
C TRP A 303 3.55 -6.40 -34.67
N LYS A 304 4.43 -6.22 -35.67
CA LYS A 304 5.08 -7.35 -36.36
C LYS A 304 6.17 -7.97 -35.49
N GLU A 305 6.59 -9.18 -35.86
CA GLU A 305 7.68 -9.88 -35.18
C GLU A 305 8.94 -9.02 -35.11
N CYS A 306 9.74 -9.22 -34.05
CA CYS A 306 10.98 -8.51 -33.83
C CYS A 306 11.96 -8.87 -34.96
N SER A 307 12.16 -7.97 -35.92
CA SER A 307 13.11 -8.18 -37.01
C SER A 307 14.47 -7.67 -36.58
N LYS A 308 15.50 -8.46 -36.87
CA LYS A 308 16.89 -8.02 -36.76
C LYS A 308 17.09 -6.87 -37.74
N GLU A 309 17.72 -5.78 -37.29
CA GLU A 309 18.22 -4.77 -38.22
C GLU A 309 19.33 -5.41 -39.06
N GLU A 310 18.96 -5.92 -40.23
CA GLU A 310 19.95 -6.19 -41.26
C GLU A 310 20.45 -4.83 -41.74
N ILE A 311 21.62 -4.40 -41.23
CA ILE A 311 22.33 -3.28 -41.81
C ILE A 311 22.55 -3.65 -43.28
N PRO A 312 21.93 -2.93 -44.22
CA PRO A 312 21.96 -3.36 -45.60
C PRO A 312 23.41 -3.28 -46.09
N LEU A 313 23.87 -4.34 -46.76
CA LEU A 313 25.28 -4.56 -47.13
C LEU A 313 25.93 -3.33 -47.80
N TRP A 314 25.15 -2.53 -48.52
CA TRP A 314 25.61 -1.30 -49.16
C TRP A 314 26.09 -0.23 -48.18
N MET A 315 25.51 -0.12 -46.97
CA MET A 315 25.98 0.83 -45.95
C MET A 315 27.36 0.45 -45.40
N ILE A 316 27.63 -0.86 -45.26
CA ILE A 316 28.95 -1.36 -44.86
C ILE A 316 29.98 -1.07 -45.95
N ILE A 317 29.61 -1.26 -47.23
CA ILE A 317 30.47 -0.96 -48.38
C ILE A 317 30.78 0.54 -48.44
N LEU A 318 29.79 1.42 -48.25
CA LEU A 318 30.01 2.87 -48.21
C LEU A 318 30.97 3.26 -47.07
N GLY A 319 30.77 2.73 -45.86
CA GLY A 319 31.67 2.99 -44.73
C GLY A 319 33.12 2.58 -45.04
N ALA A 320 33.32 1.40 -45.61
CA ALA A 320 34.65 0.92 -46.01
C ALA A 320 35.29 1.80 -47.09
N THR A 321 34.52 2.24 -48.09
CA THR A 321 35.05 3.13 -49.15
C THR A 321 35.48 4.49 -48.62
N VAL A 322 34.73 5.09 -47.69
CA VAL A 322 35.10 6.38 -47.07
C VAL A 322 36.40 6.24 -46.28
N ILE A 323 36.57 5.15 -45.53
CA ILE A 323 37.80 4.87 -44.78
C ILE A 323 39.00 4.72 -45.75
N LEU A 324 38.85 3.95 -46.83
CA LEU A 324 39.91 3.77 -47.83
C LEU A 324 40.30 5.08 -48.52
N ILE A 325 39.31 5.91 -48.89
CA ILE A 325 39.56 7.24 -49.48
C ILE A 325 40.31 8.12 -48.48
N THR A 326 39.94 8.09 -47.20
CA THR A 326 40.59 8.88 -46.15
C THR A 326 42.05 8.46 -45.96
N ILE A 327 42.33 7.14 -45.93
CA ILE A 327 43.69 6.61 -45.85
C ILE A 327 44.51 7.01 -47.08
N LEU A 328 43.93 6.92 -48.28
CA LEU A 328 44.60 7.32 -49.52
C LEU A 328 44.98 8.80 -49.51
N ILE A 329 44.09 9.68 -49.03
CA ILE A 329 44.36 11.12 -48.90
C ILE A 329 45.51 11.39 -47.91
N ILE A 330 45.59 10.63 -46.82
CA ILE A 330 46.67 10.76 -45.83
C ILE A 330 48.02 10.34 -46.44
N VAL A 331 48.06 9.23 -47.18
CA VAL A 331 49.30 8.74 -47.82
C VAL A 331 49.78 9.70 -48.92
N LEU A 332 48.88 10.26 -49.71
CA LEU A 332 49.23 11.23 -50.76
C LEU A 332 49.71 12.59 -50.21
N ARG A 333 49.54 12.85 -48.92
CA ARG A 333 50.02 14.08 -48.26
C ARG A 333 51.39 13.94 -47.59
N GLN A 334 51.96 12.73 -47.52
CA GLN A 334 53.33 12.48 -47.05
C GLN A 334 54.30 12.42 -48.22
#